data_AF-A0A2M9A580-F1
#
_entry.id   AF-A0A2M9A580-F1
#
_cell.length_a   1.000
_cell.length_b   1.000
_cell.length_c   1.000
_cell.angle_alpha   90.00
_cell.angle_beta   90.00
_cell.angle_gamma   90.00
#
_symmetry.space_group_name_H-M   'P 1'
#
loop_
_entity.id
_entity.type
_entity.pdbx_description
1 polymer ?
#
loop_
_entity_poly.entity_id
_entity_poly.type
_entity_poly.pdbx_seq_one_letter_code
_entity_poly.pdbx_strand_id
1 'polypeptide(L)'
;MPCILPVSDLRNYNEVLQNVTEDSPVFLTKNGRGCYVVIDIKEYERMVAELKLQKALAEGERSAEQRRWLSAADVRKKYEV
;
A
#
# COMPACT_ATOMS: atom_id res chain seq x y z
N MET A 1 -18.55 -4.01 1.04
CA MET A 1 -18.44 -5.29 0.28
C MET A 1 -17.59 -5.01 -0.96
N PRO A 2 -16.66 -5.90 -1.35
CA PRO A 2 -15.82 -5.66 -2.52
C PRO A 2 -16.66 -5.62 -3.79
N CYS A 3 -16.40 -4.65 -4.67
CA CYS A 3 -17.04 -4.57 -5.98
C CYS A 3 -16.36 -5.54 -6.94
N ILE A 4 -17.09 -6.54 -7.44
CA ILE A 4 -16.55 -7.58 -8.32
C ILE A 4 -17.29 -7.54 -9.66
N LEU A 5 -16.57 -7.26 -10.74
CA LEU A 5 -17.11 -7.15 -12.09
C LEU A 5 -16.37 -8.08 -13.06
N PRO A 6 -16.98 -8.58 -14.14
CA PRO A 6 -16.25 -9.27 -15.19
C PRO A 6 -15.38 -8.28 -15.99
N VAL A 7 -14.23 -8.74 -16.46
CA VAL A 7 -13.29 -7.94 -17.28
C VAL A 7 -13.96 -7.41 -18.55
N SER A 8 -15.02 -8.07 -19.02
CA SER A 8 -15.82 -7.63 -20.16
C SER A 8 -16.55 -6.31 -19.94
N ASP A 9 -16.75 -5.88 -18.69
CA ASP A 9 -17.43 -4.62 -18.35
C ASP A 9 -16.54 -3.40 -18.61
N LEU A 10 -15.23 -3.59 -18.78
CA LEU A 10 -14.33 -2.54 -19.26
C LEU A 10 -14.67 -2.03 -20.66
N ARG A 11 -15.53 -2.73 -21.42
CA ARG A 11 -16.13 -2.18 -22.65
C ARG A 11 -16.87 -0.87 -22.39
N ASN A 12 -17.46 -0.71 -21.20
CA ASN A 12 -18.02 0.53 -20.70
C ASN A 12 -17.28 0.99 -19.43
N TYR A 13 -15.99 1.29 -19.59
CA TYR A 13 -15.10 1.57 -18.47
C TYR A 13 -15.57 2.71 -17.54
N ASN A 14 -16.39 3.66 -18.02
CA ASN A 14 -16.92 4.73 -17.16
C ASN A 14 -17.76 4.19 -16.00
N GLU A 15 -18.58 3.16 -16.21
CA GLU A 15 -19.35 2.52 -15.13
C GLU A 15 -18.43 1.80 -14.13
N VAL A 16 -17.36 1.18 -14.63
CA VAL A 16 -16.36 0.54 -13.78
C VAL A 16 -15.65 1.59 -12.91
N LEU A 17 -15.19 2.70 -13.51
CA LEU A 17 -14.43 3.73 -12.82
C LEU A 17 -15.26 4.51 -11.79
N GLN A 18 -16.58 4.66 -12.00
CA GLN A 18 -17.47 5.27 -11.00
C GLN A 18 -17.53 4.49 -9.68
N ASN A 19 -17.24 3.19 -9.72
CA ASN A 19 -17.21 2.33 -8.53
C ASN A 19 -15.85 2.34 -7.82
N VAL A 20 -14.82 2.96 -8.42
CA VAL A 20 -13.47 3.05 -7.86
C VAL A 20 -13.36 4.33 -7.03
N THR A 21 -13.26 4.18 -5.72
CA THR A 21 -13.04 5.31 -4.79
C THR A 21 -11.98 4.95 -3.76
N GLU A 22 -11.52 5.93 -2.97
CA GLU A 22 -10.67 5.66 -1.79
C GLU A 22 -11.33 4.57 -0.92
N ASP A 23 -10.55 3.58 -0.48
CA ASP A 23 -11.00 2.38 0.26
C ASP A 23 -11.97 1.42 -0.48
N SER A 24 -12.33 1.68 -1.74
CA SER A 24 -13.25 0.84 -2.52
C SER A 24 -12.65 0.42 -3.86
N PRO A 25 -11.77 -0.59 -3.85
CA PRO A 25 -11.22 -1.17 -5.08
C PRO A 25 -12.26 -2.00 -5.84
N VAL A 26 -12.15 -2.01 -7.17
CA VAL A 26 -12.92 -2.89 -8.04
C VAL A 26 -12.07 -4.09 -8.46
N PHE A 27 -12.57 -5.29 -8.24
CA PHE A 27 -11.93 -6.54 -8.64
C PHE A 27 -12.52 -7.01 -9.96
N LEU A 28 -11.66 -7.27 -10.95
CA LEU A 28 -12.06 -7.75 -12.26
C LEU A 28 -11.82 -9.26 -12.38
N THR A 29 -12.83 -9.97 -12.89
CA THR A 29 -12.79 -11.42 -13.08
C THR A 29 -12.81 -11.82 -14.56
N LYS A 30 -12.18 -12.95 -14.88
CA LYS A 30 -12.30 -13.63 -16.16
C LYS A 30 -12.74 -15.06 -15.88
N ASN A 31 -13.90 -15.46 -16.42
CA ASN A 31 -14.50 -16.78 -16.17
C ASN A 31 -14.62 -17.10 -14.67
N GLY A 32 -15.05 -16.11 -13.86
CA GLY A 32 -15.23 -16.26 -12.41
C GLY A 32 -13.94 -16.24 -11.59
N ARG A 33 -12.75 -16.10 -12.20
CA ARG A 33 -11.46 -16.01 -11.50
C ARG A 33 -10.98 -14.57 -11.45
N GLY A 34 -10.57 -14.09 -10.26
CA GLY A 34 -9.94 -12.78 -10.11
C GLY A 34 -8.68 -12.66 -10.97
N CYS A 35 -8.54 -11.54 -11.68
CA CYS A 35 -7.46 -11.31 -12.64
C CYS A 35 -6.77 -9.96 -12.42
N TYR A 36 -7.55 -8.93 -12.13
CA TYR A 36 -7.07 -7.55 -11.97
C TYR A 36 -7.78 -6.86 -10.82
N VAL A 37 -7.18 -5.77 -10.35
CA VAL A 37 -7.79 -4.84 -9.40
C VAL A 37 -7.60 -3.43 -9.95
N VAL A 38 -8.65 -2.63 -9.91
CA VAL A 38 -8.63 -1.20 -10.24
C VAL A 38 -8.82 -0.43 -8.93
N ILE A 39 -7.90 0.48 -8.63
CA ILE A 39 -7.85 1.23 -7.38
C ILE A 39 -7.68 2.72 -7.67
N ASP A 40 -8.15 3.56 -6.75
CA ASP A 40 -7.91 5.00 -6.81
C ASP A 40 -6.41 5.30 -6.70
N ILE A 41 -5.95 6.36 -7.38
CA ILE A 41 -4.53 6.70 -7.41
C ILE A 41 -3.98 7.04 -6.01
N LYS A 42 -4.78 7.71 -5.17
CA LYS A 42 -4.37 8.05 -3.81
C LYS A 42 -4.28 6.81 -2.93
N GLU A 43 -5.18 5.85 -3.15
CA GLU A 43 -5.13 4.57 -2.45
C GLU A 43 -3.88 3.78 -2.83
N TYR A 44 -3.53 3.75 -4.12
CA TYR A 44 -2.27 3.18 -4.58
C TYR A 44 -1.05 3.85 -3.92
N GLU A 45 -1.01 5.18 -3.90
CA GLU A 45 0.08 5.93 -3.28
C GLU A 45 0.19 5.67 -1.78
N ARG A 46 -0.94 5.58 -1.08
CA ARG A 46 -1.02 5.22 0.34
C ARG A 46 -0.43 3.83 0.58
N MET A 47 -0.85 2.82 -0.18
CA MET A 47 -0.33 1.46 -0.08
C MET A 47 1.19 1.41 -0.29
N VAL A 48 1.70 2.14 -1.29
CA VAL A 48 3.15 2.23 -1.56
C VAL A 48 3.89 2.90 -0.40
N ALA A 49 3.34 3.97 0.17
CA ALA A 49 3.92 4.65 1.33
C ALA A 49 3.94 3.75 2.57
N GLU A 50 2.85 3.01 2.82
CA GLU A 50 2.75 2.07 3.92
C GLU A 50 3.79 0.95 3.81
N LEU A 51 3.93 0.34 2.63
CA LEU A 51 4.96 -0.68 2.39
C LEU A 51 6.37 -0.16 2.66
N LYS A 52 6.68 1.07 2.24
CA LYS A 52 7.97 1.72 2.51
C LYS A 52 8.18 1.92 4.01
N LEU A 53 7.16 2.39 4.71
CA LEU A 53 7.20 2.60 6.16
C LEU A 53 7.42 1.28 6.90
N GLN A 54 6.64 0.24 6.59
CA GLN A 54 6.77 -1.09 7.20
C GLN A 54 8.18 -1.66 6.99
N LYS A 55 8.75 -1.50 5.79
CA LYS A 55 10.13 -1.93 5.52
C LYS A 55 11.14 -1.18 6.39
N ALA A 56 11.02 0.13 6.50
CA ALA A 56 11.91 0.95 7.33
C ALA A 56 11.79 0.58 8.82
N LEU A 57 10.57 0.34 9.31
CA LEU A 57 10.34 -0.12 10.68
C LEU A 57 10.98 -1.49 10.94
N ALA A 58 10.78 -2.47 10.05
CA ALA A 58 11.39 -3.79 10.17
C ALA A 58 12.93 -3.77 10.08
N GLU A 59 13.51 -2.82 9.35
CA GLU A 59 14.96 -2.56 9.37
C GLU A 59 15.41 -1.96 10.69
N GLY A 60 14.66 -1.00 11.24
CA GLY A 60 14.90 -0.39 12.55
C GLY A 60 14.85 -1.40 13.69
N GLU A 61 13.82 -2.25 13.74
CA GLU A 61 13.67 -3.32 14.73
C GLU A 61 14.84 -4.30 14.70
N ARG A 62 15.19 -4.82 13.52
CA ARG A 62 16.36 -5.70 13.35
C ARG A 62 17.66 -5.02 13.75
N SER A 63 17.83 -3.74 13.43
CA SER A 63 19.01 -2.98 13.87
C SER A 63 19.06 -2.87 15.39
N ALA A 64 17.92 -2.64 16.05
CA ALA A 64 17.88 -2.52 17.51
C ALA A 64 18.21 -3.85 18.21
N GLU A 65 17.76 -4.98 17.65
CA GLU A 65 18.09 -6.33 18.14
C GLU A 65 19.60 -6.65 17.99
N GLN A 66 20.20 -6.28 16.85
CA GLN A 66 21.58 -6.66 16.52
C GLN A 66 22.64 -5.65 16.99
N ARG A 67 22.32 -4.36 16.93
CA ARG A 67 23.20 -3.23 17.23
C ARG A 67 22.52 -2.40 18.31
N ARG A 68 22.66 -2.87 19.55
CA ARG A 68 22.37 -2.22 20.84
C ARG A 68 21.78 -0.80 20.74
N TRP A 69 20.59 -0.60 21.29
CA TRP A 69 19.90 0.69 21.36
C TRP A 69 20.85 1.86 21.70
N LEU A 70 20.75 2.95 20.92
CA LEU A 70 21.42 4.21 21.24
C LEU A 70 20.57 4.99 22.24
N SER A 71 21.21 5.54 23.27
CA SER A 71 20.51 6.48 24.15
C SER A 71 20.24 7.79 23.42
N ALA A 72 19.25 8.56 23.89
CA ALA A 72 18.98 9.89 23.35
C ALA A 72 20.22 10.80 23.40
N ALA A 73 21.07 10.64 24.42
CA ALA A 73 22.34 11.37 24.55
C ALA A 73 23.36 10.98 23.46
N ASP A 74 23.47 9.69 23.13
CA ASP A 74 24.39 9.20 22.09
C ASP A 74 23.96 9.67 20.70
N VAL A 75 22.65 9.69 20.42
CA VAL A 75 22.10 10.21 19.17
C VAL A 75 22.40 11.70 19.05
N ARG A 76 22.17 12.48 20.11
CA ARG A 76 22.41 13.92 20.11
C ARG A 76 23.87 14.26 19.83
N LYS A 77 24.80 13.58 20.52
CA LYS A 77 26.24 13.74 20.33
C LYS A 77 26.73 13.37 18.93
N LYS A 78 26.03 12.46 18.23
CA LYS A 78 26.41 11.99 16.89
C LYS A 78 25.94 12.91 15.76
N TYR A 79 24.87 13.67 15.97
CA TYR A 79 24.20 14.47 14.93
C TYR A 79 24.08 15.96 15.25
N GLU A 80 24.51 16.43 16.42
CA GLU A 80 24.78 17.85 16.64
C GLU A 80 26.04 18.27 15.86
N VAL A 81 25.90 19.33 15.05
CA VAL A 81 26.99 20.04 14.34
C VAL A 81 27.59 21.07 15.29
#